data_AF-A0A4Q6XK59-F1
#
_entry.id   AF-A0A4Q6XK59-F1
#
_cell.length_a   1.000
_cell.length_b   1.000
_cell.length_c   1.000
_cell.angle_alpha   90.00
_cell.angle_beta   90.00
_cell.angle_gamma   90.00
#
_symmetry.space_group_name_H-M   'P 1'
#
loop_
_entity.id
_entity.type
_entity.pdbx_description
1 polymer ?
#
loop_
_entity_poly.entity_id
_entity_poly.type
_entity_poly.pdbx_seq_one_letter_code
_entity_poly.pdbx_strand_id
1 'polypeptide(L)'
;MAYKILYLEDLPPFTIAREIEQQGFKVIPVQPNDNFEETLSQIQSIGADLLLMDFRLNAGKAKFNAPPFAQFFRSQVIDGGINLPIVVISSENNIRDYYRDYTSFDLFDFAVDKETFLQNTEKYCNLFNELIEGYQLLKESQSAQVKVDLNLLKVPETIENQLDSRFLDLFSMEKYQTNACMMTGLLLTTLVKPAGILIGPDILSARLGVSSSSPDWSSLIDELKNFKYTGLYSKTYDRWWSQGVDIWWKSNFPTLTTLRRLSANERCNYISEKFGLSNLQALEKDSDFSNSNRFWTVCSGTFSPLDPIDGFEIARDLNNSPWLEPRFYSLNFLVNYANQDNIKELKEPERERLAEVRSNS
;
A
#
# COMPACT_ATOMS: atom_id res chain seq x y z
N MET A 1 20.79 16.57 -6.53
CA MET A 1 21.83 15.52 -6.46
C MET A 1 21.10 14.18 -6.50
N ALA A 2 21.66 13.16 -7.16
CA ALA A 2 21.08 11.82 -7.15
C ALA A 2 21.25 11.17 -5.76
N TYR A 3 20.18 10.55 -5.23
CA TYR A 3 20.28 9.76 -4.00
C TYR A 3 21.16 8.53 -4.21
N LYS A 4 21.86 8.13 -3.15
CA LYS A 4 22.76 6.97 -3.13
C LYS A 4 22.06 5.76 -2.54
N ILE A 5 21.97 4.69 -3.32
CA ILE A 5 21.45 3.41 -2.89
C ILE A 5 22.63 2.47 -2.66
N LEU A 6 22.81 2.00 -1.43
CA LEU A 6 23.75 0.92 -1.16
C LEU A 6 23.05 -0.40 -1.41
N TYR A 7 23.57 -1.20 -2.33
CA TYR A 7 23.04 -2.52 -2.64
C TYR A 7 23.93 -3.60 -2.03
N LEU A 8 23.49 -4.17 -0.92
CA LEU A 8 24.15 -5.28 -0.25
C LEU A 8 23.76 -6.58 -0.96
N GLU A 9 24.70 -7.17 -1.68
CA GLU A 9 24.50 -8.29 -2.59
C GLU A 9 25.80 -9.11 -2.65
N ASP A 10 25.70 -10.44 -2.51
CA ASP A 10 26.84 -11.34 -2.52
C ASP A 10 27.23 -11.81 -3.93
N LEU A 11 26.30 -11.73 -4.88
CA LEU A 11 26.50 -12.04 -6.29
C LEU A 11 26.69 -10.78 -7.17
N PRO A 12 27.02 -10.92 -8.46
CA PRO A 12 27.12 -9.75 -9.34
C PRO A 12 25.75 -9.05 -9.53
N PRO A 13 25.61 -7.75 -9.20
CA PRO A 13 24.32 -7.05 -9.07
C PRO A 13 23.79 -6.46 -10.39
N PHE A 14 24.40 -6.78 -11.53
CA PHE A 14 24.40 -5.95 -12.73
C PHE A 14 23.00 -5.54 -13.22
N THR A 15 22.03 -6.46 -13.23
CA THR A 15 20.69 -6.18 -13.74
C THR A 15 19.96 -5.18 -12.85
N ILE A 16 19.79 -5.48 -11.55
CA ILE A 16 19.03 -4.63 -10.62
C ILE A 16 19.70 -3.27 -10.45
N ALA A 17 21.03 -3.25 -10.30
CA ALA A 17 21.77 -2.00 -10.18
C ALA A 17 21.56 -1.09 -11.40
N ARG A 18 21.67 -1.64 -12.61
CA ARG A 18 21.47 -0.87 -13.85
C ARG A 18 20.06 -0.32 -13.96
N GLU A 19 19.04 -1.11 -13.65
CA GLU A 19 17.65 -0.66 -13.70
C GLU A 19 17.39 0.50 -12.72
N ILE A 20 17.96 0.44 -11.51
CA ILE A 20 17.86 1.53 -10.51
C ILE A 20 18.63 2.77 -10.97
N GLU A 21 19.82 2.62 -11.54
CA GLU A 21 20.61 3.74 -12.08
C GLU A 21 19.91 4.46 -13.23
N GLN A 22 19.19 3.73 -14.08
CA GLN A 22 18.37 4.32 -15.15
C GLN A 22 17.24 5.21 -14.62
N GLN A 23 16.80 5.00 -13.37
CA GLN A 23 15.82 5.86 -12.69
C GLN A 23 16.46 7.07 -11.99
N GLY A 24 17.77 7.31 -12.20
CA GLY A 24 18.46 8.51 -11.72
C GLY A 24 19.11 8.38 -10.34
N PHE A 25 19.21 7.16 -9.79
CA PHE A 25 19.92 6.89 -8.54
C PHE A 25 21.40 6.59 -8.80
N LYS A 26 22.23 6.78 -7.77
CA LYS A 26 23.60 6.24 -7.74
C LYS A 26 23.60 4.93 -6.96
N VAL A 27 23.85 3.81 -7.62
CA VAL A 27 23.94 2.50 -6.94
C VAL A 27 25.38 2.21 -6.54
N ILE A 28 25.56 1.74 -5.30
CA ILE A 28 26.86 1.35 -4.75
C ILE A 28 26.74 -0.09 -4.28
N PRO A 29 27.15 -1.06 -5.11
CA PRO A 29 27.19 -2.45 -4.71
C PRO A 29 28.22 -2.69 -3.60
N VAL A 30 27.83 -3.47 -2.61
CA VAL A 30 28.67 -3.88 -1.49
C VAL A 30 28.48 -5.37 -1.29
N GLN A 31 29.59 -6.11 -1.28
CA GLN A 31 29.58 -7.49 -0.80
C GLN A 31 29.66 -7.50 0.73
N PRO A 32 28.83 -8.30 1.40
CA PRO A 32 28.87 -8.41 2.85
C PRO A 32 30.19 -9.06 3.32
N ASN A 33 30.74 -8.58 4.44
CA ASN A 33 31.95 -9.12 5.06
C ASN A 33 31.64 -10.35 5.92
N ASP A 34 32.68 -10.93 6.55
CA ASP A 34 32.56 -12.16 7.34
C ASP A 34 31.66 -11.99 8.58
N ASN A 35 31.53 -10.76 9.10
CA ASN A 35 30.74 -10.42 10.29
C ASN A 35 29.88 -9.15 10.12
N PHE A 36 29.01 -8.91 11.09
CA PHE A 36 28.05 -7.81 11.09
C PHE A 36 28.72 -6.45 11.24
N GLU A 37 29.70 -6.34 12.13
CA GLU A 37 30.37 -5.09 12.52
C GLU A 37 31.18 -4.50 11.36
N GLU A 38 31.93 -5.34 10.64
CA GLU A 38 32.69 -4.93 9.45
C GLU A 38 31.76 -4.51 8.31
N THR A 39 30.69 -5.27 8.09
CA THR A 39 29.67 -4.93 7.08
C THR A 39 28.98 -3.61 7.40
N LEU A 40 28.62 -3.38 8.66
CA LEU A 40 28.04 -2.11 9.11
C LEU A 40 29.03 -0.96 8.95
N SER A 41 30.28 -1.13 9.37
CA SER A 41 31.32 -0.09 9.25
C SER A 41 31.52 0.33 7.80
N GLN A 42 31.50 -0.64 6.87
CA GLN A 42 31.56 -0.36 5.43
C GLN A 42 30.33 0.43 4.96
N ILE A 43 29.12 0.02 5.34
CA ILE A 43 27.88 0.75 5.01
C ILE A 43 27.92 2.19 5.52
N GLN A 44 28.38 2.41 6.75
CA GLN A 44 28.46 3.74 7.35
C GLN A 44 29.44 4.66 6.60
N SER A 45 30.57 4.12 6.14
CA SER A 45 31.59 4.90 5.41
C SER A 45 31.10 5.46 4.06
N ILE A 46 30.08 4.84 3.46
CA ILE A 46 29.56 5.20 2.14
C ILE A 46 28.66 6.45 2.20
N GLY A 47 27.96 6.64 3.33
CA GLY A 47 26.96 7.68 3.49
C GLY A 47 25.85 7.57 2.43
N ALA A 48 25.18 6.42 2.41
CA ALA A 48 24.04 6.13 1.54
C ALA A 48 22.73 6.68 2.13
N ASP A 49 21.72 6.85 1.26
CA ASP A 49 20.40 7.33 1.62
C ASP A 49 19.39 6.19 1.85
N LEU A 50 19.65 5.01 1.26
CA LEU A 50 18.83 3.80 1.41
C LEU A 50 19.71 2.55 1.34
N LEU A 51 19.34 1.54 2.13
CA LEU A 51 19.93 0.21 2.11
C LEU A 51 19.02 -0.76 1.36
N LEU A 52 19.44 -1.21 0.18
CA LEU A 52 18.82 -2.31 -0.55
C LEU A 52 19.58 -3.60 -0.23
N MET A 53 18.89 -4.66 0.16
CA MET A 53 19.50 -5.93 0.52
C MET A 53 18.95 -7.05 -0.35
N ASP A 54 19.81 -7.86 -0.94
CA ASP A 54 19.39 -9.20 -1.33
C ASP A 54 19.03 -10.02 -0.09
N PHE A 55 17.98 -10.82 -0.18
CA PHE A 55 17.56 -11.65 0.93
C PHE A 55 18.61 -12.70 1.32
N ARG A 56 19.29 -13.28 0.33
CA ARG A 56 20.37 -14.24 0.53
C ARG A 56 21.71 -13.52 0.39
N LEU A 57 22.56 -13.67 1.40
CA LEU A 57 23.84 -12.96 1.47
C LEU A 57 25.02 -13.91 1.75
N ASN A 58 24.76 -15.21 1.76
CA ASN A 58 25.67 -16.25 2.24
C ASN A 58 26.38 -17.05 1.13
N ALA A 59 26.29 -16.65 -0.13
CA ALA A 59 27.07 -17.22 -1.24
C ALA A 59 28.52 -16.70 -1.24
N GLY A 60 28.77 -15.57 -0.56
CA GLY A 60 30.09 -14.97 -0.39
C GLY A 60 30.75 -15.30 0.95
N LYS A 61 31.39 -14.28 1.53
CA LYS A 61 32.09 -14.35 2.82
C LYS A 61 31.16 -14.41 4.03
N ALA A 62 30.01 -13.74 3.91
CA ALA A 62 29.08 -13.61 5.02
C ALA A 62 28.46 -14.94 5.42
N LYS A 63 28.24 -15.10 6.72
CA LYS A 63 27.59 -16.29 7.30
C LYS A 63 26.16 -16.01 7.73
N PHE A 64 25.54 -14.99 7.14
CA PHE A 64 24.22 -14.49 7.51
C PHE A 64 23.43 -14.10 6.26
N ASN A 65 22.11 -13.97 6.45
CA ASN A 65 21.17 -13.47 5.44
C ASN A 65 20.63 -12.10 5.86
N ALA A 66 19.77 -11.49 5.04
CA ALA A 66 19.26 -10.15 5.31
C ALA A 66 18.56 -9.98 6.67
N PRO A 67 17.66 -10.88 7.14
CA PRO A 67 16.90 -10.62 8.36
C PRO A 67 17.76 -10.51 9.64
N PRO A 68 18.69 -11.43 9.94
CA PRO A 68 19.60 -11.26 11.08
C PRO A 68 20.43 -9.97 11.01
N PHE A 69 20.89 -9.59 9.82
CA PHE A 69 21.66 -8.36 9.65
C PHE A 69 20.78 -7.11 9.82
N ALA A 70 19.57 -7.09 9.29
CA ALA A 70 18.63 -5.98 9.46
C ALA A 70 18.27 -5.79 10.93
N GLN A 71 18.07 -6.88 11.69
CA GLN A 71 17.85 -6.81 13.14
C GLN A 71 19.05 -6.17 13.86
N PHE A 72 20.27 -6.61 13.52
CA PHE A 72 21.49 -5.98 14.04
C PHE A 72 21.58 -4.50 13.65
N PHE A 73 21.35 -4.16 12.39
CA PHE A 73 21.38 -2.78 11.90
C PHE A 73 20.39 -1.88 12.66
N ARG A 74 19.15 -2.34 12.85
CA ARG A 74 18.12 -1.59 13.57
C ARG A 74 18.44 -1.43 15.06
N SER A 75 19.12 -2.39 15.70
CA SER A 75 19.54 -2.23 17.10
C SER A 75 20.58 -1.11 17.26
N GLN A 76 21.47 -0.95 16.29
CA GLN A 76 22.48 0.13 16.31
C GLN A 76 21.86 1.53 16.16
N VAL A 77 20.68 1.66 15.56
CA VAL A 77 19.95 2.94 15.50
C VAL A 77 19.58 3.45 16.89
N ILE A 78 19.22 2.54 17.80
CA ILE A 78 18.89 2.88 19.20
C ILE A 78 20.11 3.49 19.89
N ASP A 79 21.31 3.01 19.56
CA ASP A 79 22.58 3.48 20.11
C ASP A 79 23.13 4.73 19.38
N GLY A 80 22.29 5.44 18.62
CA GLY A 80 22.67 6.66 17.89
C GLY A 80 23.36 6.40 16.54
N GLY A 81 23.28 5.16 16.03
CA GLY A 81 23.76 4.78 14.71
C GLY A 81 22.93 5.35 13.56
N ILE A 82 23.36 5.05 12.33
CA ILE A 82 22.71 5.56 11.11
C ILE A 82 21.32 4.92 10.94
N ASN A 83 20.30 5.76 10.79
CA ASN A 83 18.93 5.34 10.49
C ASN A 83 18.59 5.58 9.01
N LEU A 84 18.48 4.51 8.23
CA LEU A 84 18.13 4.54 6.80
C LEU A 84 16.90 3.66 6.54
N PRO A 85 16.12 3.96 5.49
CA PRO A 85 15.16 2.99 4.98
C PRO A 85 15.88 1.73 4.50
N ILE A 86 15.31 0.56 4.82
CA ILE A 86 15.80 -0.74 4.41
C ILE A 86 14.75 -1.41 3.52
N VAL A 87 15.17 -1.75 2.30
CA VAL A 87 14.38 -2.51 1.33
C VAL A 87 15.03 -3.87 1.12
N VAL A 88 14.22 -4.93 1.10
CA VAL A 88 14.69 -6.27 0.77
C VAL A 88 14.16 -6.70 -0.60
N ILE A 89 15.05 -7.29 -1.41
CA ILE A 89 14.71 -7.90 -2.70
C ILE A 89 15.07 -9.39 -2.67
N SER A 90 14.28 -10.23 -3.34
CA SER A 90 14.52 -11.69 -3.32
C SER A 90 14.08 -12.39 -4.59
N SER A 91 14.75 -13.48 -4.95
CA SER A 91 14.26 -14.42 -5.96
C SER A 91 13.20 -15.38 -5.41
N GLU A 92 12.94 -15.38 -4.11
CA GLU A 92 11.98 -16.28 -3.47
C GLU A 92 10.56 -15.69 -3.52
N ASN A 93 9.62 -16.43 -4.11
CA ASN A 93 8.23 -15.98 -4.29
C ASN A 93 7.46 -15.79 -2.97
N ASN A 94 7.93 -16.42 -1.89
CA ASN A 94 7.32 -16.37 -0.55
C ASN A 94 7.91 -15.27 0.34
N ILE A 95 8.77 -14.37 -0.16
CA ILE A 95 9.30 -13.29 0.68
C ILE A 95 8.19 -12.39 1.23
N ARG A 96 7.08 -12.27 0.49
CA ARG A 96 5.86 -11.60 0.97
C ARG A 96 5.26 -12.29 2.20
N ASP A 97 5.30 -13.61 2.26
CA ASP A 97 4.78 -14.39 3.40
C ASP A 97 5.73 -14.30 4.59
N TYR A 98 7.05 -14.34 4.34
CA TYR A 98 8.06 -14.10 5.37
C TYR A 98 7.97 -12.67 5.97
N TYR A 99 7.60 -11.68 5.14
CA TYR A 99 7.33 -10.32 5.59
C TYR A 99 6.01 -10.20 6.37
N ARG A 100 5.05 -11.10 6.12
CA ARG A 100 3.77 -11.17 6.85
C ARG A 100 3.90 -11.87 8.22
N ASP A 101 4.99 -12.57 8.48
CA ASP A 101 5.29 -13.10 9.80
C ASP A 101 5.57 -11.94 10.77
N TYR A 102 4.87 -11.93 11.91
CA TYR A 102 4.74 -10.83 12.87
C TYR A 102 6.05 -10.19 13.37
N THR A 103 7.20 -10.84 13.19
CA THR A 103 8.52 -10.34 13.63
C THR A 103 9.31 -9.61 12.53
N SER A 104 8.93 -9.76 11.27
CA SER A 104 9.69 -9.21 10.11
C SER A 104 9.27 -7.80 9.70
N PHE A 105 8.07 -7.35 10.11
CA PHE A 105 7.54 -6.01 9.79
C PHE A 105 8.39 -4.87 10.36
N ASP A 106 9.07 -5.10 11.48
CA ASP A 106 9.90 -4.08 12.14
C ASP A 106 11.30 -3.97 11.51
N LEU A 107 11.69 -4.91 10.64
CA LEU A 107 13.05 -4.95 10.10
C LEU A 107 13.18 -4.13 8.80
N PHE A 108 12.22 -4.31 7.89
CA PHE A 108 12.25 -3.72 6.54
C PHE A 108 11.07 -2.78 6.32
N ASP A 109 11.33 -1.62 5.70
CA ASP A 109 10.28 -0.69 5.28
C ASP A 109 9.50 -1.23 4.08
N PHE A 110 10.14 -2.05 3.25
CA PHE A 110 9.53 -2.64 2.07
C PHE A 110 10.22 -3.95 1.64
N ALA A 111 9.45 -4.87 1.05
CA ALA A 111 9.91 -6.14 0.50
C ALA A 111 9.27 -6.40 -0.88
N VAL A 112 10.06 -6.88 -1.83
CA VAL A 112 9.61 -7.19 -3.19
C VAL A 112 10.42 -8.34 -3.80
N ASP A 113 9.80 -9.19 -4.60
CA ASP A 113 10.52 -10.18 -5.39
C ASP A 113 11.19 -9.53 -6.63
N LYS A 114 12.28 -10.13 -7.11
CA LYS A 114 13.10 -9.61 -8.21
C LYS A 114 12.30 -9.45 -9.49
N GLU A 115 11.43 -10.41 -9.82
CA GLU A 115 10.62 -10.36 -11.04
C GLU A 115 9.62 -9.20 -11.00
N THR A 116 8.85 -9.09 -9.92
CA THR A 116 7.91 -7.99 -9.73
C THR A 116 8.61 -6.64 -9.71
N PHE A 117 9.80 -6.55 -9.09
CA PHE A 117 10.61 -5.34 -9.10
C PHE A 117 10.95 -4.91 -10.51
N LEU A 118 11.53 -5.81 -11.31
CA LEU A 118 11.96 -5.52 -12.69
C LEU A 118 10.78 -5.16 -13.61
N GLN A 119 9.61 -5.75 -13.39
CA GLN A 119 8.40 -5.41 -14.14
C GLN A 119 7.83 -4.02 -13.76
N ASN A 120 8.22 -3.47 -12.61
CA ASN A 120 7.65 -2.23 -12.06
C ASN A 120 8.75 -1.30 -11.51
N THR A 121 9.92 -1.27 -12.15
CA THR A 121 11.11 -0.56 -11.67
C THR A 121 10.81 0.90 -11.33
N GLU A 122 10.13 1.63 -12.21
CA GLU A 122 9.78 3.04 -12.02
C GLU A 122 8.97 3.24 -10.73
N LYS A 123 7.92 2.43 -10.52
CA LYS A 123 7.09 2.49 -9.32
C LYS A 123 7.90 2.28 -8.04
N TYR A 124 8.76 1.27 -8.00
CA TYR A 124 9.53 0.99 -6.78
C TYR A 124 10.68 1.96 -6.56
N CYS A 125 11.25 2.51 -7.62
CA CYS A 125 12.23 3.59 -7.53
C CYS A 125 11.56 4.90 -7.06
N ASN A 126 10.33 5.18 -7.46
CA ASN A 126 9.53 6.25 -6.86
C ASN A 126 9.29 6.01 -5.37
N LEU A 127 9.02 4.76 -4.97
CA LEU A 127 8.92 4.41 -3.54
C LEU A 127 10.24 4.63 -2.80
N PHE A 128 11.39 4.34 -3.41
CA PHE A 128 12.70 4.61 -2.80
C PHE A 128 12.89 6.10 -2.54
N ASN A 129 12.54 6.96 -3.50
CA ASN A 129 12.56 8.41 -3.30
C ASN A 129 11.67 8.82 -2.12
N GLU A 130 10.42 8.34 -2.07
CA GLU A 130 9.49 8.72 -1.01
C GLU A 130 9.87 8.16 0.36
N LEU A 131 10.50 6.98 0.43
CA LEU A 131 11.08 6.44 1.66
C LEU A 131 12.22 7.32 2.17
N ILE A 132 13.14 7.72 1.29
CA ILE A 132 14.27 8.60 1.64
C ILE A 132 13.77 9.97 2.10
N GLU A 133 12.88 10.60 1.32
CA GLU A 133 12.26 11.89 1.63
C GLU A 133 11.50 11.82 2.97
N GLY A 134 10.77 10.73 3.21
CA GLY A 134 10.06 10.47 4.46
C GLY A 134 11.01 10.41 5.66
N TYR A 135 12.09 9.65 5.57
CA TYR A 135 13.09 9.57 6.64
C TYR A 135 13.77 10.91 6.92
N GLN A 136 14.12 11.67 5.88
CA GLN A 136 14.73 12.99 6.02
C GLN A 136 13.81 13.95 6.76
N LEU A 137 12.54 14.01 6.35
CA LEU A 137 11.54 14.86 6.99
C LEU A 137 11.31 14.49 8.46
N LEU A 138 11.26 13.19 8.76
CA LEU A 138 11.07 12.71 10.14
C LEU A 138 12.28 13.06 11.01
N LYS A 139 13.49 12.93 10.46
CA LYS A 139 14.73 13.33 11.14
C LYS A 139 14.80 14.83 11.42
N GLU A 140 14.36 15.66 10.48
CA GLU A 140 14.26 17.12 10.68
C GLU A 140 13.28 17.46 11.80
N SER A 141 12.11 16.82 11.80
CA SER A 141 11.08 17.01 12.83
C SER A 141 11.59 16.64 14.22
N GLN A 142 12.27 15.49 14.33
CA GLN A 142 12.91 15.03 15.57
C GLN A 142 14.00 15.98 16.05
N SER A 143 14.86 16.45 15.15
CA SER A 143 15.94 17.40 15.47
C SER A 143 15.38 18.73 15.97
N ALA A 144 14.25 19.17 15.41
CA ALA A 144 13.53 20.37 15.84
C ALA A 144 12.70 20.17 17.12
N GLN A 145 12.62 18.94 17.65
CA GLN A 145 11.71 18.56 18.76
C GLN A 145 10.24 18.88 18.47
N VAL A 146 9.85 18.82 17.19
CA VAL A 146 8.49 19.03 16.73
C VAL A 146 7.86 17.68 16.40
N LYS A 147 6.66 17.44 16.93
CA LYS A 147 5.90 16.24 16.58
C LYS A 147 5.51 16.28 15.11
N VAL A 148 5.56 15.12 14.50
CA VAL A 148 5.03 14.87 13.17
C VAL A 148 3.51 15.00 13.24
N ASP A 149 2.98 15.96 12.50
CA ASP A 149 1.56 16.27 12.48
C ASP A 149 0.88 15.80 11.18
N LEU A 150 -0.43 16.04 11.09
CA LEU A 150 -1.25 15.66 9.95
C LEU A 150 -0.93 16.47 8.68
N ASN A 151 -0.14 17.55 8.75
CA ASN A 151 0.24 18.31 7.56
C ASN A 151 1.09 17.47 6.60
N LEU A 152 1.78 16.43 7.10
CA LEU A 152 2.48 15.46 6.26
C LEU A 152 1.56 14.61 5.41
N LEU A 153 0.35 14.37 5.90
CA LEU A 153 -0.66 13.62 5.19
C LEU A 153 -1.43 14.53 4.22
N LYS A 154 -1.27 15.86 4.31
CA LYS A 154 -1.99 16.84 3.48
C LYS A 154 -3.50 16.60 3.54
N VAL A 155 -4.01 16.40 4.76
CA VAL A 155 -5.44 16.20 5.00
C VAL A 155 -6.18 17.48 4.60
N PRO A 156 -7.23 17.41 3.76
CA PRO A 156 -8.06 18.58 3.50
C PRO A 156 -8.79 19.02 4.76
N GLU A 157 -8.88 20.33 4.99
CA GLU A 157 -9.55 20.92 6.18
C GLU A 157 -10.98 20.38 6.38
N THR A 158 -11.70 20.13 5.29
CA THR A 158 -13.05 19.55 5.31
C THR A 158 -13.12 18.13 5.89
N ILE A 159 -11.99 17.41 5.94
CA ILE A 159 -11.88 16.01 6.38
C ILE A 159 -11.18 15.89 7.74
N GLU A 160 -10.39 16.88 8.19
CA GLU A 160 -9.57 16.78 9.41
C GLU A 160 -10.35 16.26 10.63
N ASN A 161 -11.54 16.82 10.87
CA ASN A 161 -12.40 16.44 11.99
C ASN A 161 -13.22 15.14 11.77
N GLN A 162 -13.05 14.47 10.62
CA GLN A 162 -13.75 13.25 10.24
C GLN A 162 -12.82 12.03 10.20
N LEU A 163 -11.52 12.22 10.41
CA LEU A 163 -10.57 11.11 10.52
C LEU A 163 -10.89 10.23 11.72
N ASP A 164 -10.61 8.94 11.59
CA ASP A 164 -10.85 7.98 12.66
C ASP A 164 -9.96 8.30 13.87
N SER A 165 -10.56 8.60 15.02
CA SER A 165 -9.80 8.99 16.22
C SER A 165 -8.82 7.91 16.67
N ARG A 166 -9.10 6.62 16.43
CA ARG A 166 -8.23 5.51 16.81
C ARG A 166 -6.98 5.47 15.95
N PHE A 167 -7.08 5.87 14.68
CA PHE A 167 -5.91 6.09 13.82
C PHE A 167 -5.10 7.28 14.31
N LEU A 168 -5.75 8.39 14.71
CA LEU A 168 -5.06 9.56 15.24
C LEU A 168 -4.33 9.27 16.56
N ASP A 169 -4.94 8.49 17.44
CA ASP A 169 -4.32 8.01 18.69
C ASP A 169 -3.09 7.17 18.37
N LEU A 170 -3.20 6.23 17.43
CA LEU A 170 -2.09 5.39 16.98
C LEU A 170 -0.96 6.23 16.38
N PHE A 171 -1.28 7.15 15.47
CA PHE A 171 -0.33 8.06 14.83
C PHE A 171 0.41 8.94 15.83
N SER A 172 -0.26 9.31 16.93
CA SER A 172 0.29 10.18 17.98
C SER A 172 1.15 9.45 19.02
N MET A 173 1.20 8.11 19.00
CA MET A 173 2.01 7.35 19.96
C MET A 173 3.50 7.67 19.81
N GLU A 174 4.18 7.79 20.94
CA GLU A 174 5.60 8.19 21.01
C GLU A 174 6.50 7.35 20.11
N LYS A 175 6.33 6.02 20.10
CA LYS A 175 7.15 5.10 19.29
C LYS A 175 7.15 5.40 17.80
N TYR A 176 6.04 5.92 17.25
CA TYR A 176 5.97 6.33 15.85
C TYR A 176 6.56 7.73 15.66
N GLN A 177 6.36 8.62 16.63
CA GLN A 177 6.87 10.00 16.57
C GLN A 177 8.41 10.06 16.68
N THR A 178 9.03 9.09 17.34
CA THR A 178 10.49 9.05 17.60
C THR A 178 11.25 8.07 16.72
N ASN A 179 10.58 7.22 15.93
CA ASN A 179 11.24 6.24 15.06
C ASN A 179 10.71 6.31 13.62
N ALA A 180 11.58 6.74 12.70
CA ALA A 180 11.24 6.92 11.29
C ALA A 180 10.79 5.62 10.59
N CYS A 181 11.40 4.49 10.94
CA CYS A 181 11.02 3.17 10.42
C CYS A 181 9.62 2.80 10.87
N MET A 182 9.30 3.01 12.15
CA MET A 182 7.98 2.69 12.67
C MET A 182 6.91 3.59 12.05
N MET A 183 7.14 4.90 11.94
CA MET A 183 6.19 5.83 11.30
C MET A 183 5.96 5.47 9.82
N THR A 184 7.03 5.20 9.09
CA THR A 184 6.97 4.79 7.69
C THR A 184 6.18 3.49 7.53
N GLY A 185 6.48 2.48 8.36
CA GLY A 185 5.76 1.23 8.39
C GLY A 185 4.28 1.42 8.70
N LEU A 186 3.95 2.25 9.70
CA LEU A 186 2.56 2.61 10.04
C LEU A 186 1.83 3.19 8.83
N LEU A 187 2.38 4.24 8.21
CA LEU A 187 1.75 4.93 7.09
C LEU A 187 1.56 4.01 5.88
N LEU A 188 2.57 3.23 5.51
CA LEU A 188 2.45 2.31 4.37
C LEU A 188 1.44 1.19 4.64
N THR A 189 1.46 0.58 5.82
CA THR A 189 0.66 -0.62 6.11
C THR A 189 -0.76 -0.34 6.57
N THR A 190 -1.02 0.86 7.12
CA THR A 190 -2.33 1.20 7.72
C THR A 190 -3.04 2.38 7.07
N LEU A 191 -2.35 3.19 6.25
CA LEU A 191 -2.95 4.36 5.60
C LEU A 191 -2.92 4.22 4.07
N VAL A 192 -1.74 4.04 3.49
CA VAL A 192 -1.54 4.20 2.04
C VAL A 192 -1.83 2.93 1.25
N LYS A 193 -1.31 1.76 1.65
CA LYS A 193 -1.56 0.53 0.89
C LYS A 193 -3.00 0.01 1.03
N PRO A 194 -3.57 -0.15 2.24
CA PRO A 194 -4.89 -0.75 2.40
C PRO A 194 -6.02 0.23 2.04
N ALA A 195 -7.22 -0.32 1.82
CA ALA A 195 -8.44 0.46 1.77
C ALA A 195 -8.94 0.78 3.18
N GLY A 196 -9.46 1.99 3.38
CA GLY A 196 -9.97 2.48 4.66
C GLY A 196 -10.11 4.00 4.62
N ILE A 197 -9.25 4.69 5.36
CA ILE A 197 -9.14 6.17 5.32
C ILE A 197 -8.83 6.65 3.89
N LEU A 198 -7.91 5.98 3.21
CA LEU A 198 -7.62 6.18 1.79
C LEU A 198 -8.17 5.01 0.98
N ILE A 199 -8.53 5.29 -0.27
CA ILE A 199 -8.96 4.28 -1.25
C ILE A 199 -8.18 4.40 -2.55
N GLY A 200 -7.99 3.26 -3.21
CA GLY A 200 -7.37 3.18 -4.53
C GLY A 200 -8.32 3.51 -5.68
N PRO A 201 -7.78 3.64 -6.91
CA PRO A 201 -8.57 3.97 -8.10
C PRO A 201 -9.63 2.92 -8.44
N ASP A 202 -9.36 1.65 -8.12
CA ASP A 202 -10.27 0.51 -8.27
C ASP A 202 -11.52 0.64 -7.37
N ILE A 203 -11.31 0.91 -6.08
CA ILE A 203 -12.41 1.13 -5.13
C ILE A 203 -13.12 2.46 -5.42
N LEU A 204 -12.39 3.50 -5.82
CA LEU A 204 -12.99 4.77 -6.24
C LEU A 204 -13.95 4.56 -7.42
N SER A 205 -13.52 3.83 -8.45
CA SER A 205 -14.35 3.45 -9.59
C SER A 205 -15.60 2.69 -9.13
N ALA A 206 -15.44 1.68 -8.26
CA ALA A 206 -16.56 0.92 -7.68
C ALA A 206 -17.56 1.81 -6.92
N ARG A 207 -17.08 2.77 -6.13
CA ARG A 207 -17.93 3.72 -5.38
C ARG A 207 -18.64 4.72 -6.27
N LEU A 208 -17.97 5.24 -7.29
CA LEU A 208 -18.60 6.12 -8.27
C LEU A 208 -19.55 5.36 -9.20
N GLY A 209 -19.39 4.04 -9.33
CA GLY A 209 -20.20 3.21 -10.24
C GLY A 209 -19.83 3.41 -11.71
N VAL A 210 -18.65 3.96 -11.99
CA VAL A 210 -18.20 4.37 -13.33
C VAL A 210 -16.92 3.63 -13.67
N SER A 211 -16.85 3.05 -14.86
CA SER A 211 -15.66 2.35 -15.35
C SER A 211 -14.49 3.30 -15.55
N SER A 212 -13.31 2.91 -15.04
CA SER A 212 -12.06 3.62 -15.30
C SER A 212 -11.60 3.57 -16.76
N SER A 213 -12.21 2.69 -17.59
CA SER A 213 -12.00 2.66 -19.03
C SER A 213 -12.82 3.68 -19.82
N SER A 214 -13.72 4.43 -19.15
CA SER A 214 -14.58 5.41 -19.81
C SER A 214 -13.74 6.55 -20.41
N PRO A 215 -14.03 7.02 -21.64
CA PRO A 215 -13.35 8.17 -22.23
C PRO A 215 -13.34 9.43 -21.36
N ASP A 216 -14.45 9.70 -20.65
CA ASP A 216 -14.58 10.88 -19.78
C ASP A 216 -14.09 10.62 -18.33
N TRP A 217 -13.44 9.49 -18.05
CA TRP A 217 -12.98 9.13 -16.70
C TRP A 217 -12.00 10.15 -16.12
N SER A 218 -11.03 10.63 -16.90
CA SER A 218 -10.07 11.64 -16.43
C SER A 218 -10.76 12.93 -16.00
N SER A 219 -11.73 13.40 -16.81
CA SER A 219 -12.53 14.58 -16.50
C SER A 219 -13.34 14.40 -15.21
N LEU A 220 -13.88 13.20 -14.98
CA LEU A 220 -14.54 12.88 -13.71
C LEU A 220 -13.56 12.92 -12.53
N ILE A 221 -12.37 12.33 -12.67
CA ILE A 221 -11.37 12.34 -11.61
C ILE A 221 -10.92 13.78 -11.26
N ASP A 222 -10.87 14.68 -12.24
CA ASP A 222 -10.55 16.09 -12.01
C ASP A 222 -11.58 16.80 -11.12
N GLU A 223 -12.85 16.38 -11.13
CA GLU A 223 -13.88 16.88 -10.20
C GLU A 223 -13.63 16.47 -8.75
N LEU A 224 -12.83 15.42 -8.52
CA LEU A 224 -12.43 14.93 -7.20
C LEU A 224 -11.00 15.32 -6.81
N LYS A 225 -10.32 16.18 -7.57
CA LYS A 225 -8.90 16.52 -7.32
C LYS A 225 -8.62 17.08 -5.92
N ASN A 226 -9.58 17.80 -5.32
CA ASN A 226 -9.46 18.35 -3.97
C ASN A 226 -9.43 17.26 -2.89
N PHE A 227 -9.85 16.05 -3.22
CA PHE A 227 -9.85 14.88 -2.34
C PHE A 227 -8.80 13.84 -2.76
N LYS A 228 -7.98 14.14 -3.77
CA LYS A 228 -6.81 13.31 -4.11
C LYS A 228 -5.76 13.44 -3.00
N TYR A 229 -5.23 12.31 -2.55
CA TYR A 229 -4.18 12.28 -1.56
C TYR A 229 -2.85 12.74 -2.18
N THR A 230 -2.20 13.70 -1.53
CA THR A 230 -0.94 14.31 -1.98
C THR A 230 0.15 14.31 -0.89
N GLY A 231 -0.11 13.59 0.22
CA GLY A 231 0.85 13.42 1.30
C GLY A 231 1.96 12.42 0.95
N LEU A 232 2.71 12.00 1.97
CA LEU A 232 3.79 11.02 1.81
C LEU A 232 3.31 9.73 1.13
N TYR A 233 4.08 9.21 0.18
CA TYR A 233 3.77 8.03 -0.65
C TYR A 233 2.73 8.22 -1.76
N SER A 234 2.29 9.46 -2.01
CA SER A 234 1.32 9.78 -3.06
C SER A 234 1.89 9.72 -4.48
N LYS A 235 3.22 9.83 -4.67
CA LYS A 235 3.83 9.66 -6.01
C LYS A 235 3.84 8.20 -6.44
N THR A 236 3.93 7.27 -5.49
CA THR A 236 3.92 5.82 -5.72
C THR A 236 2.51 5.24 -5.76
N TYR A 237 1.63 5.73 -4.87
CA TYR A 237 0.28 5.19 -4.70
C TYR A 237 -0.77 6.26 -4.97
N ASP A 238 -1.44 6.15 -6.12
CA ASP A 238 -2.63 6.95 -6.39
C ASP A 238 -3.76 6.58 -5.42
N ARG A 239 -4.18 7.58 -4.65
CA ARG A 239 -5.13 7.45 -3.54
C ARG A 239 -6.04 8.67 -3.43
N TRP A 240 -7.23 8.43 -2.88
CA TRP A 240 -8.20 9.46 -2.53
C TRP A 240 -8.66 9.29 -1.09
N TRP A 241 -9.01 10.41 -0.45
CA TRP A 241 -9.66 10.39 0.85
C TRP A 241 -11.06 9.78 0.73
N SER A 242 -11.26 8.66 1.42
CA SER A 242 -12.50 7.88 1.40
C SER A 242 -13.72 8.73 1.75
N GLN A 243 -13.66 9.48 2.87
CA GLN A 243 -14.72 10.42 3.26
C GLN A 243 -14.87 11.58 2.27
N GLY A 244 -13.78 11.97 1.60
CA GLY A 244 -13.80 13.02 0.59
C GLY A 244 -14.76 12.72 -0.56
N VAL A 245 -14.85 11.46 -0.97
CA VAL A 245 -15.81 11.02 -2.01
C VAL A 245 -17.26 11.21 -1.54
N ASP A 246 -17.56 10.88 -0.29
CA ASP A 246 -18.91 11.09 0.27
C ASP A 246 -19.26 12.57 0.43
N ILE A 247 -18.28 13.40 0.84
CA ILE A 247 -18.44 14.85 0.93
C ILE A 247 -18.68 15.46 -0.45
N TRP A 248 -17.87 15.06 -1.45
CA TRP A 248 -18.02 15.46 -2.83
C TRP A 248 -19.41 15.13 -3.37
N TRP A 249 -19.89 13.90 -3.12
CA TRP A 249 -21.21 13.46 -3.55
C TRP A 249 -22.32 14.31 -2.92
N LYS A 250 -22.33 14.44 -1.60
CA LYS A 250 -23.34 15.21 -0.87
C LYS A 250 -23.38 16.68 -1.32
N SER A 251 -22.22 17.24 -1.65
CA SER A 251 -22.12 18.64 -2.12
C SER A 251 -22.70 18.83 -3.52
N ASN A 252 -22.50 17.87 -4.42
CA ASN A 252 -22.98 17.96 -5.81
C ASN A 252 -24.43 17.49 -5.99
N PHE A 253 -24.88 16.58 -5.13
CA PHE A 253 -26.18 15.90 -5.19
C PHE A 253 -26.94 15.95 -3.85
N PRO A 254 -27.22 17.15 -3.29
CA PRO A 254 -27.73 17.29 -1.92
C PRO A 254 -29.14 16.71 -1.70
N THR A 255 -29.92 16.55 -2.78
CA THR A 255 -31.28 15.98 -2.72
C THR A 255 -31.32 14.47 -2.98
N LEU A 256 -30.21 13.87 -3.41
CA LEU A 256 -30.14 12.44 -3.68
C LEU A 256 -29.75 11.66 -2.42
N THR A 257 -30.05 10.36 -2.44
CA THR A 257 -29.57 9.44 -1.42
C THR A 257 -28.04 9.30 -1.47
N THR A 258 -27.46 8.71 -0.43
CA THR A 258 -26.04 8.34 -0.37
C THR A 258 -25.65 7.42 -1.53
N LEU A 259 -24.42 7.57 -2.06
CA LEU A 259 -23.82 6.70 -3.07
C LEU A 259 -24.15 5.22 -2.85
N ARG A 260 -23.95 4.73 -1.62
CA ARG A 260 -24.11 3.31 -1.24
C ARG A 260 -25.49 2.71 -1.56
N ARG A 261 -26.54 3.52 -1.69
CA ARG A 261 -27.91 3.06 -1.98
C ARG A 261 -28.24 2.98 -3.47
N LEU A 262 -27.41 3.59 -4.31
CA LEU A 262 -27.60 3.64 -5.75
C LEU A 262 -26.82 2.51 -6.43
N SER A 263 -27.38 2.01 -7.53
CA SER A 263 -26.69 1.15 -8.49
C SER A 263 -25.60 1.91 -9.25
N ALA A 264 -24.66 1.18 -9.84
CA ALA A 264 -23.62 1.74 -10.70
C ALA A 264 -24.22 2.57 -11.85
N ASN A 265 -25.28 2.07 -12.50
CA ASN A 265 -26.00 2.77 -13.56
C ASN A 265 -26.60 4.10 -13.09
N GLU A 266 -27.29 4.11 -11.94
CA GLU A 266 -27.87 5.34 -11.39
C GLU A 266 -26.77 6.37 -11.08
N ARG A 267 -25.68 5.96 -10.41
CA ARG A 267 -24.57 6.87 -10.09
C ARG A 267 -23.93 7.43 -11.36
N CYS A 268 -23.65 6.57 -12.34
CA CYS A 268 -23.08 6.98 -13.62
C CYS A 268 -23.97 8.01 -14.32
N ASN A 269 -25.27 7.75 -14.42
CA ASN A 269 -26.21 8.67 -15.07
C ASN A 269 -26.27 10.03 -14.37
N TYR A 270 -26.37 10.06 -13.04
CA TYR A 270 -26.39 11.32 -12.29
C TYR A 270 -25.10 12.13 -12.47
N ILE A 271 -23.95 11.45 -12.49
CA ILE A 271 -22.65 12.09 -12.72
C ILE A 271 -22.58 12.62 -14.16
N SER A 272 -22.92 11.81 -15.15
CA SER A 272 -22.95 12.22 -16.57
C SER A 272 -23.81 13.46 -16.78
N GLU A 273 -25.03 13.47 -16.24
CA GLU A 273 -25.96 14.59 -16.38
C GLU A 273 -25.45 15.85 -15.67
N LYS A 274 -24.92 15.71 -14.44
CA LYS A 274 -24.47 16.85 -13.62
C LYS A 274 -23.29 17.59 -14.24
N PHE A 275 -22.33 16.84 -14.78
CA PHE A 275 -21.05 17.36 -15.26
C PHE A 275 -20.95 17.42 -16.79
N GLY A 276 -21.99 17.00 -17.52
CA GLY A 276 -21.98 16.97 -18.99
C GLY A 276 -21.00 15.95 -19.57
N LEU A 277 -20.74 14.85 -18.85
CA LEU A 277 -19.80 13.80 -19.22
C LEU A 277 -20.55 12.64 -19.89
N SER A 278 -20.86 12.81 -21.18
CA SER A 278 -21.73 11.90 -21.93
C SER A 278 -21.11 10.54 -22.27
N ASN A 279 -19.78 10.40 -22.18
CA ASN A 279 -19.06 9.17 -22.52
C ASN A 279 -18.64 8.38 -21.27
N LEU A 280 -19.27 8.60 -20.11
CA LEU A 280 -19.09 7.72 -18.96
C LEU A 280 -19.84 6.40 -19.18
N GLN A 281 -19.18 5.30 -18.82
CA GLN A 281 -19.75 3.97 -18.83
C GLN A 281 -19.92 3.49 -17.39
N ALA A 282 -21.12 3.01 -17.07
CA ALA A 282 -21.36 2.41 -15.77
C ALA A 282 -20.54 1.13 -15.60
N LEU A 283 -20.16 0.82 -14.36
CA LEU A 283 -19.57 -0.47 -14.06
C LEU A 283 -20.59 -1.59 -14.22
N GLU A 284 -20.11 -2.71 -14.75
CA GLU A 284 -20.88 -3.94 -14.90
C GLU A 284 -20.41 -5.01 -13.90
N LYS A 285 -21.26 -6.01 -13.70
CA LYS A 285 -20.91 -7.18 -12.91
C LYS A 285 -19.87 -8.00 -13.67
N ASP A 286 -18.99 -8.67 -12.93
CA ASP A 286 -18.00 -9.58 -13.52
C ASP A 286 -18.57 -10.94 -13.93
N SER A 287 -19.77 -11.27 -13.44
CA SER A 287 -20.40 -12.58 -13.58
C SER A 287 -21.86 -12.54 -13.17
N ASP A 288 -22.61 -13.55 -13.62
CA ASP A 288 -24.00 -13.78 -13.21
C ASP A 288 -24.13 -14.27 -11.76
N PHE A 289 -23.01 -14.62 -11.12
CA PHE A 289 -22.98 -14.98 -9.71
C PHE A 289 -23.27 -13.79 -8.77
N SER A 290 -23.11 -12.56 -9.25
CA SER A 290 -23.35 -11.35 -8.45
C SER A 290 -24.79 -10.87 -8.61
N ASN A 291 -25.51 -10.66 -7.51
CA ASN A 291 -26.91 -10.21 -7.56
C ASN A 291 -27.02 -8.69 -7.57
N SER A 292 -26.19 -8.00 -6.79
CA SER A 292 -26.19 -6.55 -6.65
C SER A 292 -25.36 -5.87 -7.74
N ASN A 293 -25.79 -4.67 -8.11
CA ASN A 293 -25.02 -3.72 -8.92
C ASN A 293 -24.68 -2.44 -8.15
N ARG A 294 -24.80 -2.47 -6.81
CA ARG A 294 -24.47 -1.34 -5.91
C ARG A 294 -23.04 -1.44 -5.40
N PHE A 295 -22.10 -1.62 -6.33
CA PHE A 295 -20.69 -1.86 -6.02
C PHE A 295 -20.13 -0.84 -5.04
N TRP A 296 -19.21 -1.28 -4.20
CA TRP A 296 -18.58 -0.42 -3.20
C TRP A 296 -17.13 -0.76 -2.91
N THR A 297 -16.78 -2.02 -3.11
CA THR A 297 -15.42 -2.54 -3.01
C THR A 297 -15.10 -3.33 -4.26
N VAL A 298 -13.97 -4.03 -4.25
CA VAL A 298 -13.56 -4.93 -5.32
C VAL A 298 -13.24 -6.32 -4.77
N CYS A 299 -13.35 -7.32 -5.62
CA CYS A 299 -12.86 -8.66 -5.32
C CYS A 299 -11.34 -8.64 -5.15
N SER A 300 -10.82 -9.22 -4.07
CA SER A 300 -9.38 -9.24 -3.77
C SER A 300 -8.57 -10.14 -4.72
N GLY A 301 -9.23 -11.03 -5.46
CA GLY A 301 -8.58 -11.95 -6.40
C GLY A 301 -8.60 -11.44 -7.85
N THR A 302 -9.72 -10.87 -8.29
CA THR A 302 -9.92 -10.42 -9.69
C THR A 302 -9.91 -8.91 -9.87
N PHE A 303 -9.95 -8.13 -8.78
CA PHE A 303 -10.13 -6.67 -8.79
C PHE A 303 -11.42 -6.19 -9.48
N SER A 304 -12.38 -7.09 -9.69
CA SER A 304 -13.69 -6.75 -10.25
C SER A 304 -14.56 -6.00 -9.23
N PRO A 305 -15.47 -5.11 -9.69
CA PRO A 305 -16.42 -4.43 -8.82
C PRO A 305 -17.29 -5.42 -8.04
N LEU A 306 -17.48 -5.15 -6.75
CA LEU A 306 -18.20 -6.03 -5.84
C LEU A 306 -19.04 -5.23 -4.85
N ASP A 307 -20.28 -5.67 -4.65
CA ASP A 307 -21.04 -5.29 -3.46
C ASP A 307 -20.68 -6.29 -2.35
N PRO A 308 -20.24 -5.82 -1.17
CA PRO A 308 -20.01 -6.68 0.00
C PRO A 308 -21.12 -7.70 0.30
N ILE A 309 -22.38 -7.44 -0.06
CA ILE A 309 -23.47 -8.42 0.14
C ILE A 309 -23.29 -9.71 -0.67
N ASP A 310 -22.65 -9.61 -1.84
CA ASP A 310 -22.34 -10.76 -2.70
C ASP A 310 -20.92 -11.31 -2.43
N GLY A 311 -20.13 -10.62 -1.60
CA GLY A 311 -18.75 -10.96 -1.31
C GLY A 311 -18.60 -11.95 -0.15
N PHE A 312 -17.54 -12.76 -0.20
CA PHE A 312 -17.11 -13.63 0.91
C PHE A 312 -15.99 -12.94 1.66
N GLU A 313 -16.24 -12.57 2.91
CA GLU A 313 -15.28 -11.80 3.70
C GLU A 313 -14.03 -12.62 4.07
N ILE A 314 -12.88 -12.01 3.84
CA ILE A 314 -11.57 -12.54 4.19
C ILE A 314 -11.31 -12.28 5.68
N ALA A 315 -10.91 -13.33 6.41
CA ALA A 315 -10.46 -13.24 7.78
C ALA A 315 -9.25 -12.30 7.87
N ARG A 316 -9.45 -11.20 8.60
CA ARG A 316 -8.40 -10.28 9.01
C ARG A 316 -8.70 -9.85 10.44
N ASP A 317 -7.65 -9.60 11.20
CA ASP A 317 -7.79 -8.94 12.49
C ASP A 317 -8.09 -7.44 12.30
N LEU A 318 -9.33 -7.13 11.92
CA LEU A 318 -9.82 -5.75 11.86
C LEU A 318 -9.94 -5.12 13.25
N ASN A 319 -9.96 -5.92 14.33
CA ASN A 319 -10.05 -5.39 15.68
C ASN A 319 -8.82 -4.53 16.02
N ASN A 320 -7.65 -4.88 15.49
CA ASN A 320 -6.42 -4.11 15.67
C ASN A 320 -6.30 -2.90 14.73
N SER A 321 -7.13 -2.79 13.70
CA SER A 321 -7.09 -1.67 12.74
C SER A 321 -8.49 -1.37 12.19
N PRO A 322 -9.41 -0.88 13.04
CA PRO A 322 -10.83 -0.76 12.71
C PRO A 322 -11.15 0.38 11.73
N TRP A 323 -10.18 1.23 11.39
CA TRP A 323 -10.27 2.22 10.31
C TRP A 323 -10.00 1.63 8.92
N LEU A 324 -9.62 0.35 8.84
CA LEU A 324 -9.43 -0.36 7.58
C LEU A 324 -10.74 -1.02 7.13
N GLU A 325 -10.93 -1.10 5.82
CA GLU A 325 -12.08 -1.77 5.24
C GLU A 325 -11.89 -3.30 5.14
N PRO A 326 -12.97 -4.07 5.35
CA PRO A 326 -12.95 -5.50 5.11
C PRO A 326 -12.67 -5.80 3.64
N ARG A 327 -12.02 -6.95 3.40
CA ARG A 327 -11.73 -7.45 2.05
C ARG A 327 -12.60 -8.64 1.74
N PHE A 328 -12.92 -8.81 0.46
CA PHE A 328 -13.83 -9.86 0.01
C PHE A 328 -13.26 -10.59 -1.20
N TYR A 329 -13.63 -11.85 -1.35
CA TYR A 329 -13.58 -12.57 -2.63
C TYR A 329 -14.98 -12.64 -3.24
N SER A 330 -15.10 -12.51 -4.56
CA SER A 330 -16.36 -12.78 -5.27
C SER A 330 -16.57 -14.28 -5.41
N LEU A 331 -17.82 -14.72 -5.56
CA LEU A 331 -18.11 -16.13 -5.84
C LEU A 331 -17.44 -16.60 -7.14
N ASN A 332 -17.44 -15.75 -8.16
CA ASN A 332 -16.74 -16.00 -9.42
C ASN A 332 -15.27 -16.36 -9.20
N PHE A 333 -14.56 -15.56 -8.37
CA PHE A 333 -13.17 -15.86 -8.02
C PHE A 333 -13.05 -17.22 -7.31
N LEU A 334 -13.90 -17.46 -6.32
CA LEU A 334 -13.86 -18.67 -5.49
C LEU A 334 -14.17 -19.96 -6.25
N VAL A 335 -14.96 -19.88 -7.32
CA VAL A 335 -15.32 -21.03 -8.16
C VAL A 335 -14.27 -21.27 -9.24
N ASN A 336 -13.81 -20.21 -9.91
CA ASN A 336 -13.06 -20.35 -11.15
C ASN A 336 -11.54 -20.24 -10.98
N TYR A 337 -11.05 -19.63 -9.90
CA TYR A 337 -9.64 -19.26 -9.77
C TYR A 337 -9.02 -19.59 -8.41
N ALA A 338 -9.81 -19.64 -7.34
CA ALA A 338 -9.30 -19.83 -5.99
C ALA A 338 -8.68 -21.21 -5.76
N ASN A 339 -7.58 -21.23 -5.00
CA ASN A 339 -6.98 -22.44 -4.47
C ASN A 339 -7.38 -22.67 -3.00
N GLN A 340 -6.86 -23.74 -2.39
CA GLN A 340 -7.16 -24.06 -0.99
C GLN A 340 -6.70 -22.97 -0.01
N ASP A 341 -5.60 -22.28 -0.29
CA ASP A 341 -5.09 -21.24 0.60
C ASP A 341 -5.99 -20.01 0.60
N ASN A 342 -6.52 -19.62 -0.57
CA ASN A 342 -7.54 -18.57 -0.65
C ASN A 342 -8.81 -18.90 0.17
N ILE A 343 -9.23 -20.18 0.20
CA ILE A 343 -10.40 -20.62 0.98
C ILE A 343 -10.12 -20.59 2.49
N LYS A 344 -8.89 -20.92 2.90
CA LYS A 344 -8.45 -20.82 4.31
C LYS A 344 -8.43 -19.37 4.80
N GLU A 345 -8.20 -18.42 3.90
CA GLU A 345 -8.24 -17.00 4.25
C GLU A 345 -9.66 -16.49 4.59
N LEU A 346 -10.74 -17.17 4.21
CA LEU A 346 -12.10 -16.74 4.52
C LEU A 346 -12.39 -16.77 6.03
N LYS A 347 -13.37 -15.99 6.50
CA LYS A 347 -13.94 -16.20 7.85
C LYS A 347 -14.67 -17.55 7.91
N GLU A 348 -14.73 -18.18 9.09
CA GLU A 348 -15.43 -19.48 9.24
C GLU A 348 -16.88 -19.46 8.73
N PRO A 349 -17.73 -18.47 9.07
CA PRO A 349 -19.09 -18.44 8.55
C PRO A 349 -19.16 -18.30 7.03
N GLU A 350 -18.16 -17.67 6.41
CA GLU A 350 -18.08 -17.51 4.96
C GLU A 350 -17.66 -18.82 4.27
N ARG A 351 -16.87 -19.67 4.94
CA ARG A 351 -16.59 -21.03 4.45
C ARG A 351 -17.84 -21.90 4.45
N GLU A 352 -18.63 -21.83 5.51
CA GLU A 352 -19.91 -22.54 5.61
C GLU A 352 -20.86 -22.10 4.50
N ARG A 353 -21.04 -20.77 4.34
CA ARG A 353 -21.84 -20.19 3.25
C ARG A 353 -21.34 -20.63 1.87
N LEU A 354 -20.03 -20.68 1.65
CA LEU A 354 -19.46 -21.14 0.37
C LEU A 354 -19.79 -22.61 0.09
N ALA A 355 -19.73 -23.47 1.12
CA ALA A 355 -20.08 -24.87 1.01
C ALA A 355 -21.56 -25.06 0.65
N GLU A 356 -22.46 -24.29 1.27
CA GLU A 356 -23.89 -24.30 0.95
C GLU A 356 -24.15 -23.89 -0.51
N VAL A 357 -23.54 -22.78 -0.95
CA VAL A 357 -23.68 -22.30 -2.34
C VAL A 357 -23.18 -23.34 -3.34
N ARG A 358 -22.03 -23.99 -3.07
CA ARG A 358 -21.48 -25.06 -3.92
C ARG A 358 -22.33 -26.33 -3.93
N SER A 359 -23.09 -26.61 -2.88
CA SER A 359 -23.99 -27.77 -2.82
C SER A 359 -25.33 -27.56 -3.55
N ASN A 360 -25.72 -26.29 -3.75
CA ASN A 360 -26.96 -25.89 -4.41
C ASN A 360 -26.76 -25.49 -5.89
N SER A 361 -25.52 -25.50 -6.37
CA SER A 361 -25.12 -25.25 -7.76
C SER A 361 -24.84 -26.58 -8.47
#